data_AF-A0A1X4XW36-F1
#
_entry.id   AF-A0A1X4XW36-F1
#
_cell.length_a   1.000
_cell.length_b   1.000
_cell.length_c   1.000
_cell.angle_alpha   90.00
_cell.angle_beta   90.00
_cell.angle_gamma   90.00
#
_symmetry.space_group_name_H-M   'P 1'
#
loop_
_entity.id
_entity.type
_entity.pdbx_description
1 polymer ?
#
loop_
_entity_poly.entity_id
_entity_poly.type
_entity_poly.pdbx_seq_one_letter_code
_entity_poly.pdbx_strand_id
1 'polypeptide(L)'
;MSAEHEHEHVDSKKRLIGFYNAAKWAMDGVCTLDVYAEVNEHDEAQVKKELEDLGINYDLTKKNIVKGYFEGSYDKVLPIMRTLIDKGWHW
;
A
#
# COMPACT_ATOMS: atom_id res chain seq x y z
N MET A 1 30.82 -0.69 -12.50
CA MET A 1 30.22 -1.94 -12.00
C MET A 1 29.28 -1.52 -10.90
N SER A 2 27.99 -1.50 -11.18
CA SER A 2 26.97 -0.92 -10.27
C SER A 2 25.96 -2.01 -9.99
N ALA A 3 26.11 -2.70 -8.86
CA ALA A 3 25.26 -3.80 -8.42
C ALA A 3 25.08 -3.78 -6.89
N GLU A 4 24.90 -2.59 -6.31
CA GLU A 4 24.73 -2.44 -4.85
C GLU A 4 23.36 -1.86 -4.44
N HIS A 5 22.51 -1.44 -5.38
CA HIS A 5 21.22 -0.79 -5.05
C HIS A 5 19.98 -1.70 -5.14
N GLU A 6 20.10 -2.95 -5.60
CA GLU A 6 18.94 -3.87 -5.72
C GLU A 6 18.72 -4.77 -4.48
N HIS A 7 19.70 -4.90 -3.60
CA HIS A 7 19.62 -5.86 -2.48
C HIS A 7 18.88 -5.32 -1.24
N GLU A 8 18.87 -4.01 -0.98
CA GLU A 8 18.27 -3.45 0.24
C GLU A 8 16.73 -3.41 0.23
N HIS A 9 16.13 -3.25 -0.96
CA HIS A 9 14.67 -3.17 -1.10
C HIS A 9 13.97 -4.52 -0.95
N VAL A 10 14.62 -5.63 -1.31
CA VAL A 10 14.03 -6.98 -1.23
C VAL A 10 13.89 -7.43 0.23
N ASP A 11 14.86 -7.11 1.09
CA ASP A 11 14.83 -7.46 2.52
C ASP A 11 13.76 -6.67 3.28
N SER A 12 13.60 -5.38 2.96
CA SER A 12 12.62 -4.51 3.62
C SER A 12 11.17 -4.98 3.38
N LYS A 13 10.84 -5.40 2.16
CA LYS A 13 9.52 -5.94 1.81
C LYS A 13 9.22 -7.25 2.56
N LYS A 14 10.18 -8.19 2.59
CA LYS A 14 10.01 -9.47 3.30
C LYS A 14 9.83 -9.26 4.81
N ARG A 15 10.59 -8.35 5.40
CA ARG A 15 10.51 -8.02 6.82
C ARG A 15 9.15 -7.41 7.18
N LEU A 16 8.62 -6.51 6.35
CA LEU A 16 7.29 -5.93 6.53
C LEU A 16 6.18 -6.97 6.50
N ILE A 17 6.20 -7.89 5.52
CA ILE A 17 5.25 -9.00 5.46
C ILE A 17 5.38 -9.91 6.70
N GLY A 18 6.60 -10.12 7.19
CA GLY A 18 6.85 -10.85 8.43
C GLY A 18 6.18 -10.21 9.64
N PHE A 19 6.36 -8.89 9.82
CA PHE A 19 5.69 -8.13 10.88
C PHE A 19 4.17 -8.18 10.76
N TYR A 20 3.65 -8.02 9.55
CA TYR A 20 2.22 -8.08 9.29
C TYR A 20 1.63 -9.44 9.69
N ASN A 21 2.29 -10.54 9.30
CA ASN A 21 1.86 -11.87 9.67
C ASN A 21 1.90 -12.08 11.19
N ALA A 22 2.96 -11.62 11.87
CA ALA A 22 3.05 -11.71 13.32
C ALA A 22 1.90 -10.92 14.00
N ALA A 23 1.61 -9.72 13.49
CA ALA A 23 0.49 -8.89 13.95
C ALA A 23 -0.86 -9.60 13.78
N LYS A 24 -1.11 -10.19 12.61
CA LYS A 24 -2.31 -10.98 12.32
C LYS A 24 -2.49 -12.16 13.28
N TRP A 25 -1.42 -12.83 13.67
CA TRP A 25 -1.48 -13.98 14.59
C TRP A 25 -1.65 -13.56 16.05
N ALA A 26 -1.21 -12.36 16.41
CA ALA A 26 -1.21 -11.87 17.79
C ALA A 26 -2.44 -11.00 18.12
N MET A 27 -3.11 -10.43 17.10
CA MET A 27 -4.20 -9.49 17.26
C MET A 27 -5.49 -10.04 16.61
N ASP A 28 -6.57 -10.08 17.39
CA ASP A 28 -7.93 -10.21 16.86
C ASP A 28 -8.48 -8.80 16.59
N GLY A 29 -9.00 -8.58 15.39
CA GLY A 29 -9.70 -7.33 15.08
C GLY A 29 -9.56 -6.85 13.65
N VAL A 30 -9.75 -5.54 13.51
CA VAL A 30 -9.77 -4.82 12.24
C VAL A 30 -8.46 -4.09 12.07
N CYS A 31 -7.91 -4.16 10.86
CA CYS A 31 -6.69 -3.49 10.45
C CYS A 31 -7.06 -2.33 9.51
N THR A 32 -6.43 -1.19 9.77
CA THR A 32 -6.56 0.02 8.98
C THR A 32 -5.31 0.21 8.14
N LEU A 33 -5.51 0.55 6.87
CA LEU A 33 -4.46 0.85 5.91
C LEU A 33 -4.72 2.24 5.32
N ASP A 34 -3.88 3.20 5.69
CA ASP A 34 -3.77 4.47 4.98
C ASP A 34 -2.92 4.26 3.72
N VAL A 35 -3.25 4.93 2.61
CA VAL A 35 -2.52 4.83 1.35
C VAL A 35 -2.23 6.23 0.84
N TYR A 36 -1.01 6.47 0.37
CA TYR A 36 -0.57 7.74 -0.20
C TYR A 36 0.07 7.47 -1.57
N ALA A 37 -0.69 7.77 -2.62
CA ALA A 37 -0.22 7.64 -4.00
C ALA A 37 0.19 9.01 -4.54
N GLU A 38 1.45 9.16 -4.93
CA GLU A 38 1.91 10.31 -5.69
C GLU A 38 1.44 10.18 -7.15
N VAL A 39 0.75 11.21 -7.65
CA VAL A 39 0.14 11.20 -8.98
C VAL A 39 0.52 12.43 -9.78
N ASN A 40 0.78 12.24 -11.07
CA ASN A 40 0.85 13.35 -12.02
C ASN A 40 -0.58 13.75 -12.44
N GLU A 41 -0.77 15.01 -12.87
CA GLU A 41 -2.08 15.52 -13.33
C GLU A 41 -2.69 14.68 -14.48
N HIS A 42 -1.88 13.95 -15.25
CA HIS A 42 -2.32 13.07 -16.32
C HIS A 42 -2.76 11.67 -15.84
N ASP A 43 -2.26 11.21 -14.69
CA ASP A 43 -2.44 9.84 -14.19
C ASP A 43 -3.46 9.76 -13.04
N GLU A 44 -3.90 10.90 -12.53
CA GLU A 44 -4.78 11.00 -11.36
C GLU A 44 -6.07 10.19 -11.53
N ALA A 45 -6.73 10.27 -12.69
CA ALA A 45 -7.96 9.53 -12.96
C ALA A 45 -7.75 8.01 -12.97
N GLN A 46 -6.59 7.55 -13.46
CA GLN A 46 -6.24 6.14 -13.46
C GLN A 46 -6.00 5.65 -12.03
N VAL A 47 -5.21 6.38 -11.24
CA VAL A 47 -4.90 5.99 -9.86
C VAL A 47 -6.14 5.96 -8.98
N LYS A 48 -7.05 6.93 -9.15
CA LYS A 48 -8.35 6.91 -8.46
C LYS A 48 -9.14 5.65 -8.77
N LYS A 49 -9.24 5.28 -10.05
CA LYS A 49 -9.91 4.06 -10.47
C LYS A 49 -9.25 2.80 -9.89
N GLU A 50 -7.92 2.74 -9.86
CA GLU A 50 -7.20 1.62 -9.25
C GLU A 50 -7.46 1.51 -7.74
N LEU A 51 -7.56 2.63 -7.03
CA LEU A 51 -7.95 2.64 -5.61
C LEU A 51 -9.39 2.14 -5.42
N GLU A 52 -10.34 2.56 -6.28
CA GLU A 52 -11.72 2.04 -6.26
C GLU A 52 -11.77 0.53 -6.53
N ASP A 53 -11.02 0.05 -7.52
CA ASP A 53 -10.96 -1.37 -7.89
C ASP A 53 -10.39 -2.22 -6.73
N LEU A 54 -9.51 -1.63 -5.91
CA LEU A 54 -8.98 -2.24 -4.68
C LEU A 54 -9.93 -2.10 -3.47
N GLY A 55 -11.06 -1.40 -3.62
CA GLY A 55 -12.02 -1.11 -2.56
C GLY A 55 -11.52 -0.06 -1.56
N ILE A 56 -10.49 0.70 -1.91
CA ILE A 56 -9.90 1.75 -1.09
C ILE A 56 -10.74 3.01 -1.27
N ASN A 57 -11.30 3.53 -0.18
CA ASN A 57 -11.95 4.83 -0.19
C ASN A 57 -10.87 5.91 -0.26
N TYR A 58 -11.01 6.92 -1.10
CA TYR A 58 -10.01 7.98 -1.21
C TYR A 58 -10.65 9.35 -1.14
N ASP A 59 -9.88 10.32 -0.66
CA ASP A 59 -10.25 11.73 -0.64
C ASP A 59 -9.22 12.55 -1.44
N LEU A 60 -9.64 13.71 -1.93
CA LEU A 60 -8.82 14.63 -2.72
C LEU A 60 -7.87 15.38 -1.78
N THR A 61 -6.63 14.91 -1.65
CA THR A 61 -5.66 15.50 -0.72
C THR A 61 -4.45 16.10 -1.42
N LYS A 62 -4.48 17.42 -1.61
CA LYS A 62 -3.34 18.23 -2.06
C LYS A 62 -2.92 17.93 -3.52
N LYS A 63 -2.34 18.92 -4.18
CA LYS A 63 -1.91 18.79 -5.57
C LYS A 63 -0.91 17.63 -5.69
N ASN A 64 -1.19 16.67 -6.58
CA ASN A 64 -0.35 15.51 -6.90
C ASN A 64 -0.27 14.38 -5.86
N ILE A 65 -1.15 14.32 -4.85
CA ILE A 65 -1.21 13.19 -3.91
C ILE A 65 -2.67 12.73 -3.78
N VAL A 66 -2.91 11.42 -3.88
CA VAL A 66 -4.20 10.82 -3.55
C VAL A 66 -4.05 10.06 -2.24
N LYS A 67 -4.83 10.45 -1.23
CA LYS A 67 -4.90 9.72 0.04
C LYS A 67 -6.07 8.76 0.00
N GLY A 68 -5.76 7.47 0.14
CA GLY A 68 -6.69 6.37 0.31
C GLY A 68 -6.74 5.87 1.75
N TYR A 69 -7.81 5.16 2.07
CA TYR A 69 -8.09 4.50 3.33
C TYR A 69 -8.84 3.20 3.07
N PHE A 70 -8.35 2.11 3.69
CA PHE A 70 -9.04 0.84 3.70
C PHE A 70 -9.09 0.26 5.12
N GLU A 71 -10.24 -0.27 5.49
CA GLU A 71 -10.47 -0.91 6.78
C GLU A 71 -11.00 -2.32 6.56
N GLY A 72 -10.37 -3.32 7.16
CA GLY A 72 -10.83 -4.70 7.04
C GLY A 72 -10.07 -5.67 7.93
N SER A 73 -10.45 -6.95 7.87
CA SER A 73 -9.69 -7.99 8.54
C SER A 73 -8.29 -8.12 7.96
N TYR A 74 -7.36 -8.67 8.73
CA TYR A 74 -5.99 -8.86 8.28
C TYR A 74 -5.88 -9.70 7.00
N ASP A 75 -6.79 -10.65 6.78
CA ASP A 75 -6.88 -11.44 5.55
C ASP A 75 -7.22 -10.59 4.31
N LYS A 76 -8.00 -9.53 4.48
CA LYS A 76 -8.41 -8.63 3.39
C LYS A 76 -7.38 -7.54 3.13
N VAL A 77 -6.70 -7.05 4.17
CA VAL A 77 -5.68 -6.01 4.06
C VAL A 77 -4.39 -6.55 3.44
N LEU A 78 -3.97 -7.78 3.77
CA LEU A 78 -2.73 -8.38 3.26
C LEU A 78 -2.60 -8.37 1.71
N PRO A 79 -3.59 -8.81 0.92
CA PRO A 79 -3.49 -8.78 -0.54
C PRO A 79 -3.42 -7.36 -1.08
N ILE A 80 -4.14 -6.40 -0.49
CA ILE A 80 -4.09 -4.99 -0.89
C ILE A 80 -2.69 -4.43 -0.63
N MET A 81 -2.15 -4.64 0.57
CA MET A 81 -0.81 -4.20 0.94
C MET A 81 0.26 -4.77 -0.01
N ARG A 82 0.16 -6.05 -0.42
CA ARG A 82 1.08 -6.64 -1.40
C ARG A 82 1.02 -5.95 -2.76
N THR A 83 -0.18 -5.66 -3.26
CA THR A 83 -0.37 -4.94 -4.52
C THR A 83 0.26 -3.53 -4.45
N LEU A 84 0.11 -2.83 -3.34
CA LEU A 84 0.72 -1.51 -3.14
C LEU A 84 2.26 -1.60 -3.06
N ILE A 85 2.80 -2.61 -2.37
CA ILE A 85 4.24 -2.90 -2.30
C ILE A 85 4.84 -3.10 -3.69
N ASP A 86 4.14 -3.83 -4.56
CA ASP A 86 4.61 -4.11 -5.92
C ASP A 86 4.54 -2.88 -6.82
N LYS A 87 3.56 -2.00 -6.60
CA LYS A 87 3.43 -0.70 -7.28
C LYS A 87 4.40 0.37 -6.77
N GLY A 88 5.05 0.15 -5.62
CA GLY A 88 5.96 1.12 -5.00
C GLY A 88 5.24 2.33 -4.39
N TRP A 89 3.95 2.21 -4.12
CA TRP A 89 3.20 3.30 -3.46
C TRP A 89 3.54 3.35 -1.98
N HIS A 90 3.42 4.52 -1.37
CA HIS A 90 3.59 4.65 0.07
C HIS A 90 2.24 4.38 0.75
N TRP A 91 2.27 3.68 1.88
CA TRP A 91 1.11 3.44 2.74
C TRP A 91 1.50 3.79 4.18
#